data_AF-A0A396H337-F1
#
_entry.id   AF-A0A396H337-F1
#
_cell.length_a   1.000
_cell.length_b   1.000
_cell.length_c   1.000
_cell.angle_alpha   90.00
_cell.angle_beta   90.00
_cell.angle_gamma   90.00
#
_symmetry.space_group_name_H-M   'P 1'
#
loop_
_entity.id
_entity.type
_entity.pdbx_description
1 polymer ?
#
loop_
_entity_poly.entity_id
_entity_poly.type
_entity_poly.pdbx_seq_one_letter_code
_entity_poly.pdbx_strand_id
1 'polypeptide(L)'
;MWKLKFSSKGEDELIRSVNKHIGRQFWEFDPHLGTEQERAQVEQARKQFNQNRFNNKNSSDLLMRLQFEREKGSKMKLLLDNSNNNNKVKVKKELEDVISEEIVRRTLKRALRNYSTLQVEDGFWPGDYGGPLFLLPSLVIGLWVTGSINAVLTPEHQTEMRRYLFNQQNKDGGWGLHIEGPSTMFGTAMSYVTLRLLGEDTDSGDGAMQNARMWILNRGGATSIPSWGKLWLAVLGVYEWSGMKAIPPEMWLLPDFVPFHPGMLAYNVLIFFYDKEIYIHTHIKKKEKIVQWGDKSNQQTAG
;
A
#
# COMPACT_ATOMS: atom_id res chain seq x y z
N MET A 1 17.80 -3.94 -7.36
CA MET A 1 17.31 -2.58 -7.03
C MET A 1 16.01 -2.35 -7.77
N TRP A 2 15.07 -1.63 -7.17
CA TRP A 2 13.79 -1.31 -7.82
C TRP A 2 13.96 -0.17 -8.83
N LYS A 3 13.36 -0.33 -10.01
CA LYS A 3 13.31 0.65 -11.09
C LYS A 3 11.88 1.05 -11.35
N LEU A 4 11.61 2.34 -11.36
CA LEU A 4 10.34 2.86 -11.85
C LEU A 4 10.34 2.79 -13.37
N LYS A 5 9.35 2.11 -13.93
CA LYS A 5 9.10 2.01 -15.37
C LYS A 5 7.78 2.70 -15.72
N PHE A 6 7.73 3.18 -16.94
CA PHE A 6 6.55 3.80 -17.55
C PHE A 6 6.13 2.96 -18.74
N SER A 7 4.83 2.90 -19.04
CA SER A 7 4.39 2.16 -20.21
C SER A 7 4.86 2.85 -21.49
N SER A 8 5.56 2.11 -22.34
CA SER A 8 5.87 2.52 -23.70
C SER A 8 4.64 2.39 -24.59
N LYS A 9 4.64 3.09 -25.73
CA LYS A 9 3.59 2.95 -26.75
C LYS A 9 3.63 1.52 -27.32
N GLY A 10 2.66 0.70 -26.93
CA GLY A 10 2.57 -0.72 -27.33
C GLY A 10 3.30 -1.64 -26.36
N GLU A 11 2.84 -2.90 -26.29
CA GLU A 11 3.42 -4.02 -25.53
C GLU A 11 2.87 -4.28 -24.11
N ASP A 12 1.56 -4.53 -24.01
CA ASP A 12 1.04 -5.43 -22.98
C ASP A 12 -0.18 -6.17 -23.54
N GLU A 13 -0.01 -7.40 -24.04
CA GLU A 13 -1.10 -8.18 -24.67
C GLU A 13 -2.28 -8.43 -23.71
N LEU A 14 -2.02 -8.39 -22.40
CA LEU A 14 -3.00 -8.69 -21.36
C LEU A 14 -3.80 -7.47 -20.90
N ILE A 15 -3.38 -6.25 -21.26
CA ILE A 15 -4.02 -5.02 -20.78
C ILE A 15 -4.45 -4.17 -21.96
N ARG A 16 -5.75 -3.86 -22.04
CA ARG A 16 -6.29 -2.93 -23.05
C ARG A 16 -6.41 -1.54 -22.45
N SER A 17 -6.03 -0.51 -23.21
CA SER A 17 -6.23 0.88 -22.82
C SER A 17 -6.75 1.74 -23.97
N VAL A 18 -7.69 2.63 -23.67
CA VAL A 18 -8.19 3.65 -24.61
C VAL A 18 -7.20 4.79 -24.87
N ASN A 19 -6.18 4.94 -24.01
CA ASN A 19 -5.18 6.00 -24.10
C ASN A 19 -3.77 5.47 -24.42
N LYS A 20 -3.66 4.25 -24.94
CA LYS A 20 -2.37 3.61 -25.28
C LYS A 20 -1.40 3.53 -24.08
N HIS A 21 -1.95 3.33 -22.88
CA HIS A 21 -1.22 3.21 -21.61
C HIS A 21 -0.46 4.47 -21.15
N ILE A 22 -0.74 5.64 -21.74
CA ILE A 22 -0.20 6.92 -21.26
C ILE A 22 -0.60 7.12 -19.80
N GLY A 23 0.33 7.55 -18.95
CA GLY A 23 0.06 7.78 -17.51
C GLY A 23 0.29 6.57 -16.60
N ARG A 24 0.67 5.41 -17.15
CA ARG A 24 0.90 4.19 -16.35
C ARG A 24 2.35 4.12 -15.86
N GLN A 25 2.49 3.91 -14.55
CA GLN A 25 3.75 3.66 -13.86
C GLN A 25 3.71 2.29 -13.15
N PHE A 26 4.85 1.63 -13.04
CA PHE A 26 5.02 0.42 -12.23
C PHE A 26 6.48 0.25 -11.81
N TRP A 27 6.72 -0.48 -10.74
CA TRP A 27 8.06 -0.79 -10.25
C TRP A 27 8.46 -2.20 -10.68
N GLU A 28 9.69 -2.36 -11.16
CA GLU A 28 10.28 -3.66 -11.51
C GLU A 28 11.59 -3.83 -10.74
N PHE A 29 11.83 -5.02 -10.22
CA PHE A 29 13.09 -5.32 -9.55
C PHE A 29 14.12 -5.85 -10.53
N ASP A 30 15.32 -5.26 -10.51
CA ASP A 30 16.47 -5.71 -11.31
C ASP A 30 17.69 -5.91 -10.38
N PRO A 31 18.20 -7.15 -10.21
CA PRO A 31 19.34 -7.44 -9.33
C PRO A 31 20.68 -6.86 -9.83
N HIS A 32 20.78 -6.51 -11.11
CA HIS A 32 21.97 -5.97 -11.76
C HIS A 32 21.92 -4.45 -11.95
N LEU A 33 20.78 -3.81 -11.68
CA LEU A 33 20.64 -2.37 -11.80
C LEU A 33 21.50 -1.57 -10.81
N GLY A 34 22.17 -0.55 -11.34
CA GLY A 34 22.89 0.47 -10.60
C GLY A 34 24.24 0.04 -10.04
N THR A 35 25.12 1.01 -9.84
CA THR A 35 26.44 0.86 -9.21
C THR A 35 26.32 0.52 -7.72
N GLU A 36 27.41 0.05 -7.10
CA GLU A 36 27.44 -0.20 -5.66
C GLU A 36 27.09 1.06 -4.85
N GLN A 37 27.56 2.22 -5.28
CA GLN A 37 27.26 3.50 -4.63
C GLN A 37 25.76 3.84 -4.71
N GLU A 38 25.11 3.62 -5.85
CA GLU A 38 23.68 3.87 -6.02
C GLU A 38 22.82 2.92 -5.18
N ARG A 39 23.22 1.64 -5.13
CA ARG A 39 22.56 0.65 -4.26
C ARG A 39 22.70 1.03 -2.79
N ALA A 40 23.89 1.49 -2.38
CA ALA A 40 24.13 1.97 -1.02
C ALA A 40 23.27 3.19 -0.67
N GLN A 41 23.07 4.12 -1.62
CA GLN A 41 22.16 5.26 -1.43
C GLN A 41 20.70 4.81 -1.21
N VAL A 42 20.22 3.80 -1.96
CA VAL A 42 18.88 3.24 -1.76
C VAL A 42 18.75 2.57 -0.39
N GLU A 43 19.74 1.81 0.05
CA GLU A 43 19.74 1.20 1.39
C GLU A 43 19.81 2.24 2.51
N GLN A 44 20.59 3.31 2.31
CA GLN A 44 20.62 4.43 3.24
C GLN A 44 19.25 5.11 3.34
N ALA A 45 18.58 5.34 2.20
CA ALA A 45 17.23 5.92 2.16
C ALA A 45 16.21 5.03 2.92
N ARG A 46 16.28 3.71 2.74
CA ARG A 46 15.44 2.73 3.47
C ARG A 46 15.67 2.80 4.97
N LYS A 47 16.93 2.81 5.40
CA LYS A 47 17.30 2.91 6.82
C LYS A 47 16.81 4.22 7.42
N GLN A 48 17.00 5.33 6.73
CA GLN A 48 16.55 6.65 7.18
C GLN A 48 15.02 6.72 7.29
N PHE A 49 14.30 6.13 6.33
CA PHE A 49 12.84 6.05 6.40
C PHE A 49 12.40 5.23 7.61
N ASN A 50 12.98 4.05 7.84
CA ASN A 50 12.66 3.23 9.01
C ASN A 50 12.93 3.97 10.33
N GLN A 51 14.05 4.68 10.45
CA GLN A 51 14.39 5.47 11.64
C GLN A 51 13.40 6.62 11.88
N ASN A 52 12.88 7.24 10.82
CA ASN A 52 11.98 8.38 10.88
C ASN A 52 10.50 8.02 10.73
N ARG A 53 10.16 6.73 10.69
CA ARG A 53 8.81 6.22 10.37
C ARG A 53 7.69 6.74 11.29
N PHE A 54 8.03 7.23 12.48
CA PHE A 54 7.06 7.82 13.42
C PHE A 54 6.89 9.33 13.26
N ASN A 55 7.79 10.00 12.54
CA ASN A 55 7.77 11.44 12.30
C ASN A 55 7.29 11.75 10.87
N ASN A 56 7.63 10.91 9.90
CA ASN A 56 7.20 11.03 8.52
C ASN A 56 6.69 9.68 8.01
N LYS A 57 5.39 9.60 7.70
CA LYS A 57 4.70 8.38 7.30
C LYS A 57 4.72 8.14 5.79
N ASN A 58 4.90 9.18 4.99
CA ASN A 58 4.92 9.09 3.52
C ASN A 58 6.35 8.82 3.00
N SER A 59 6.44 8.14 1.86
CA SER A 59 7.71 7.78 1.21
C SER A 59 8.47 8.98 0.63
N SER A 60 7.79 10.13 0.49
CA SER A 60 8.29 11.34 -0.18
C SER A 60 8.78 11.10 -1.62
N ASP A 61 8.35 10.01 -2.26
CA ASP A 61 8.82 9.54 -3.57
C ASP A 61 10.34 9.42 -3.68
N LEU A 62 11.03 9.15 -2.56
CA LEU A 62 12.48 9.32 -2.49
C LEU A 62 13.23 8.43 -3.49
N LEU A 63 12.80 7.16 -3.66
CA LEU A 63 13.42 6.25 -4.62
C LEU A 63 13.20 6.69 -6.07
N MET A 64 12.01 7.24 -6.39
CA MET A 64 11.73 7.82 -7.71
C MET A 64 12.62 9.04 -7.97
N ARG A 65 12.76 9.92 -6.97
CA ARG A 65 13.60 11.12 -7.06
C ARG A 65 15.07 10.77 -7.29
N LEU A 66 15.61 9.79 -6.56
CA LEU A 66 16.97 9.27 -6.79
C LEU A 66 17.15 8.73 -8.21
N GLN A 67 16.16 8.00 -8.73
CA GLN A 67 16.19 7.54 -10.12
C GLN A 67 16.18 8.71 -11.12
N PHE A 68 15.34 9.73 -10.92
CA PHE A 68 15.28 10.89 -11.81
C PHE A 68 16.52 11.77 -11.73
N GLU A 69 17.14 11.90 -10.56
CA GLU A 69 18.42 12.58 -10.40
C GLU A 69 19.52 11.88 -11.19
N ARG A 70 19.52 10.54 -11.23
CA ARG A 70 20.46 9.77 -12.06
C ARG A 70 20.18 9.97 -13.56
N GLU A 71 18.93 9.83 -13.98
CA GLU A 71 18.55 9.83 -15.41
C GLU A 71 18.56 11.23 -16.04
N LYS A 72 18.16 12.26 -15.28
CA LYS A 72 18.04 13.65 -15.74
C LYS A 72 19.14 14.56 -15.18
N GLY A 73 20.13 14.01 -14.47
CA GLY A 73 21.06 14.71 -13.56
C GLY A 73 21.63 16.03 -14.05
N SER A 74 22.17 16.09 -15.26
CA SER A 74 22.71 17.34 -15.81
C SER A 74 21.64 18.40 -16.03
N LYS A 75 20.43 18.01 -16.46
CA LYS A 75 19.28 18.90 -16.71
C LYS A 75 18.65 19.38 -15.40
N MET A 76 18.56 18.50 -14.40
CA MET A 76 18.09 18.81 -13.03
C MET A 76 19.04 19.81 -12.35
N LYS A 77 20.35 19.57 -12.42
CA LYS A 77 21.38 20.42 -11.83
C LYS A 77 21.50 21.76 -12.56
N LEU A 78 21.43 21.81 -13.90
CA LEU A 78 21.36 23.07 -14.67
C LEU A 78 20.12 23.92 -14.34
N LEU A 79 18.96 23.31 -14.10
CA LEU A 79 17.74 24.03 -13.70
C LEU A 79 17.82 24.60 -12.27
N LEU A 80 18.60 23.95 -11.40
CA LEU A 80 18.90 24.40 -10.04
C LEU A 80 20.04 25.43 -10.00
N ASP A 81 21.08 25.28 -10.83
CA ASP A 81 22.27 26.15 -10.89
C ASP A 81 22.01 27.45 -11.68
N ASN A 82 21.17 27.43 -12.73
CA ASN A 82 20.68 28.66 -13.40
C ASN A 82 19.73 29.49 -12.51
N SER A 83 19.48 29.05 -11.28
CA SER A 83 18.88 29.82 -10.19
C SER A 83 19.98 30.17 -9.18
N ASN A 84 20.84 31.11 -9.56
CA ASN A 84 22.01 31.60 -8.81
C ASN A 84 21.99 31.35 -7.28
N ASN A 85 23.09 30.73 -6.86
CA ASN A 85 23.33 29.94 -5.67
C ASN A 85 23.54 30.73 -4.36
N ASN A 86 22.82 31.84 -4.13
CA ASN A 86 22.98 32.67 -2.91
C ASN A 86 21.73 32.79 -2.03
N ASN A 87 20.67 32.05 -2.30
CA ASN A 87 19.47 32.09 -1.47
C ASN A 87 18.89 30.68 -1.26
N LYS A 88 19.58 29.84 -0.48
CA LYS A 88 18.86 28.98 0.46
C LYS A 88 18.06 29.96 1.31
N VAL A 89 16.79 30.17 0.95
CA VAL A 89 15.85 30.86 1.81
C VAL A 89 15.76 29.95 3.03
N LYS A 90 16.62 30.21 4.02
CA LYS A 90 16.36 29.85 5.38
C LYS A 90 15.05 30.55 5.65
N VAL A 91 13.94 29.82 5.58
CA VAL A 91 12.69 30.24 6.22
C VAL A 91 12.94 30.12 7.73
N LYS A 92 13.96 30.84 8.21
CA LYS A 92 14.14 31.18 9.61
C LYS A 92 13.10 32.26 9.84
N LYS A 93 12.17 32.01 10.76
CA LYS A 93 11.71 32.92 11.83
C LYS A 93 11.80 34.46 11.62
N GLU A 94 11.65 34.95 10.41
CA GLU A 94 11.63 36.37 9.99
C GLU A 94 10.32 36.61 9.22
N LEU A 95 9.21 36.03 9.70
CA LEU A 95 7.86 36.25 9.14
C LEU A 95 7.26 37.61 9.55
N GLU A 96 8.08 38.52 10.06
CA GLU A 96 7.72 39.92 10.28
C GLU A 96 8.12 40.83 9.11
N ASP A 97 8.90 40.32 8.14
CA ASP A 97 9.25 41.07 6.93
C ASP A 97 8.21 40.83 5.81
N VAL A 98 7.70 41.93 5.27
CA VAL A 98 6.66 42.00 4.24
C VAL A 98 6.97 41.05 3.07
N ILE A 99 6.14 40.03 2.89
CA ILE A 99 6.19 39.14 1.72
C ILE A 99 5.93 39.98 0.47
N SER A 100 6.98 40.30 -0.29
CA SER A 100 6.85 41.07 -1.53
C SER A 100 6.44 40.21 -2.72
N GLU A 101 5.79 40.82 -3.72
CA GLU A 101 5.42 40.15 -4.98
C GLU A 101 6.65 39.52 -5.67
N GLU A 102 7.80 40.17 -5.57
CA GLU A 102 9.05 39.66 -6.14
C GLU A 102 9.49 38.34 -5.48
N ILE A 103 9.40 38.24 -4.14
CA ILE A 103 9.73 37.02 -3.40
C ILE A 103 8.80 35.88 -3.81
N VAL A 104 7.49 36.15 -3.92
CA VAL A 104 6.50 35.17 -4.37
C VAL A 104 6.80 34.69 -5.79
N ARG A 105 6.98 35.62 -6.74
CA ARG A 105 7.26 35.30 -8.15
C ARG A 105 8.54 34.47 -8.31
N ARG A 106 9.61 34.82 -7.59
CA ARG A 106 10.87 34.08 -7.60
C ARG A 106 10.70 32.66 -7.04
N THR A 107 9.98 32.53 -5.93
CA THR A 107 9.73 31.24 -5.27
C THR A 107 8.87 30.34 -6.15
N LEU A 108 7.80 30.88 -6.75
CA LEU A 108 6.93 30.16 -7.67
C LEU A 108 7.71 29.65 -8.90
N LYS A 109 8.52 30.51 -9.54
CA LYS A 109 9.35 30.08 -10.69
C LYS A 109 10.30 28.94 -10.32
N ARG A 110 10.89 28.98 -9.12
CA ARG A 110 11.76 27.91 -8.62
C ARG A 110 10.97 26.62 -8.37
N ALA A 111 9.79 26.71 -7.77
CA ALA A 111 8.90 25.57 -7.53
C ALA A 111 8.44 24.93 -8.85
N LEU A 112 7.99 25.72 -9.83
CA LEU A 112 7.57 25.23 -11.15
C LEU A 112 8.73 24.57 -11.91
N ARG A 113 9.92 25.19 -11.91
CA ARG A 113 11.11 24.58 -12.52
C ARG A 113 11.45 23.24 -11.87
N ASN A 114 11.45 23.18 -10.54
CA ASN A 114 11.71 21.95 -9.81
C ASN A 114 10.64 20.89 -10.13
N TYR A 115 9.35 21.22 -10.05
CA TYR A 115 8.29 20.25 -10.31
C TYR A 115 8.27 19.78 -11.76
N SER A 116 8.64 20.63 -12.72
CA SER A 116 8.72 20.26 -14.14
C SER A 116 9.77 19.18 -14.42
N THR A 117 10.79 19.02 -13.58
CA THR A 117 11.80 17.96 -13.77
C THR A 117 11.25 16.57 -13.46
N LEU A 118 10.14 16.49 -12.71
CA LEU A 118 9.46 15.26 -12.38
C LEU A 118 8.52 14.78 -13.50
N GLN A 119 8.24 15.62 -14.52
CA GLN A 119 7.43 15.22 -15.66
C GLN A 119 8.17 14.15 -16.48
N VAL A 120 7.47 13.08 -16.85
CA VAL A 120 8.01 12.03 -17.73
C VAL A 120 7.68 12.31 -19.20
N GLU A 121 8.24 11.51 -20.11
CA GLU A 121 8.23 11.79 -21.56
C GLU A 121 6.83 11.83 -22.19
N ASP A 122 5.89 11.03 -21.67
CA ASP A 122 4.48 11.01 -22.08
C ASP A 122 3.63 12.06 -21.33
N GLY A 123 4.27 12.94 -20.56
CA GLY A 123 3.70 14.19 -20.06
C GLY A 123 3.03 14.12 -18.69
N PHE A 124 2.93 12.94 -18.06
CA PHE A 124 2.39 12.84 -16.70
C PHE A 124 3.47 13.02 -15.61
N TRP A 125 3.02 13.08 -14.36
CA TRP A 125 3.88 13.10 -13.17
C TRP A 125 3.67 11.82 -12.37
N PRO A 126 4.66 10.93 -12.31
CA PRO A 126 4.60 9.78 -11.42
C PRO A 126 4.67 10.22 -9.97
N GLY A 127 4.10 9.40 -9.10
CA GLY A 127 4.06 9.65 -7.67
C GLY A 127 3.39 8.53 -6.89
N ASP A 128 3.77 8.40 -5.63
CA ASP A 128 3.15 7.52 -4.65
C ASP A 128 1.72 7.99 -4.39
N TYR A 129 0.76 7.08 -4.61
CA TYR A 129 -0.65 7.28 -4.34
C TYR A 129 -1.16 6.29 -3.27
N GLY A 130 -0.28 5.96 -2.32
CA GLY A 130 -0.61 5.17 -1.15
C GLY A 130 -1.41 5.97 -0.11
N GLY A 131 -1.61 5.33 1.05
CA GLY A 131 -2.30 5.94 2.18
C GLY A 131 -3.20 4.94 2.88
N PRO A 132 -4.22 4.38 2.20
CA PRO A 132 -5.10 3.36 2.78
C PRO A 132 -4.36 2.05 3.11
N LEU A 133 -4.54 1.54 4.33
CA LEU A 133 -3.86 0.32 4.81
C LEU A 133 -4.68 -0.96 4.65
N PHE A 134 -5.83 -0.91 3.96
CA PHE A 134 -6.71 -2.07 3.73
C PHE A 134 -6.65 -2.63 2.30
N LEU A 135 -5.96 -1.95 1.37
CA LEU A 135 -5.82 -2.41 -0.02
C LEU A 135 -4.85 -3.58 -0.15
N LEU A 136 -3.66 -3.44 0.43
CA LEU A 136 -2.64 -4.50 0.42
C LEU A 136 -3.13 -5.80 1.10
N PRO A 137 -3.78 -5.76 2.28
CA PRO A 137 -4.37 -6.97 2.86
C PRO A 137 -5.38 -7.68 1.96
N SER A 138 -6.26 -6.93 1.30
CA SER A 138 -7.25 -7.47 0.37
C SER A 138 -6.59 -8.21 -0.79
N LEU A 139 -5.56 -7.62 -1.40
CA LEU A 139 -4.76 -8.23 -2.46
C LEU A 139 -4.10 -9.53 -1.99
N VAL A 140 -3.39 -9.50 -0.86
CA VAL A 140 -2.64 -10.66 -0.35
C VAL A 140 -3.60 -11.80 0.02
N ILE A 141 -4.72 -11.52 0.68
CA ILE A 141 -5.71 -12.54 1.01
C ILE A 141 -6.31 -13.14 -0.27
N GLY A 142 -6.68 -12.32 -1.26
CA GLY A 142 -7.19 -12.81 -2.54
C GLY A 142 -6.20 -13.72 -3.27
N LEU A 143 -4.94 -13.29 -3.38
CA LEU A 143 -3.87 -14.09 -3.99
C LEU A 143 -3.58 -15.38 -3.21
N TRP A 144 -3.67 -15.33 -1.89
CA TRP A 144 -3.48 -16.51 -1.05
C TRP A 144 -4.59 -17.54 -1.27
N VAL A 145 -5.86 -17.12 -1.20
CA VAL A 145 -7.02 -18.01 -1.38
C VAL A 145 -7.08 -18.58 -2.78
N THR A 146 -6.62 -17.84 -3.79
CA THR A 146 -6.54 -18.33 -5.18
C THR A 146 -5.30 -19.18 -5.47
N GLY A 147 -4.35 -19.30 -4.53
CA GLY A 147 -3.09 -20.03 -4.73
C GLY A 147 -2.11 -19.33 -5.68
N SER A 148 -2.33 -18.05 -5.98
CA SER A 148 -1.60 -17.28 -7.00
C SER A 148 -0.54 -16.35 -6.41
N ILE A 149 -0.29 -16.39 -5.10
CA ILE A 149 0.63 -15.45 -4.43
C ILE A 149 2.04 -15.46 -5.05
N ASN A 150 2.61 -16.64 -5.29
CA ASN A 150 3.96 -16.77 -5.87
C ASN A 150 3.98 -16.60 -7.39
N ALA A 151 2.82 -16.68 -8.05
CA ALA A 151 2.70 -16.41 -9.48
C ALA A 151 2.65 -14.90 -9.77
N VAL A 152 2.08 -14.11 -8.86
CA VAL A 152 1.90 -12.66 -9.02
C VAL A 152 2.96 -11.86 -8.27
N LEU A 153 3.38 -12.30 -7.09
CA LEU A 153 4.31 -11.56 -6.22
C LEU A 153 5.64 -12.30 -6.11
N THR A 154 6.67 -11.69 -6.70
CA THR A 154 8.05 -12.18 -6.55
C THR A 154 8.52 -12.08 -5.08
N PRO A 155 9.58 -12.81 -4.68
CA PRO A 155 10.13 -12.71 -3.33
C PRO A 155 10.49 -11.27 -2.91
N GLU A 156 10.90 -10.43 -3.86
CA GLU A 156 11.20 -9.02 -3.63
C GLU A 156 9.95 -8.22 -3.36
N HIS A 157 8.86 -8.43 -4.11
CA HIS A 157 7.57 -7.81 -3.83
C HIS A 157 7.11 -8.14 -2.41
N GLN A 158 7.13 -9.42 -2.04
CA GLN A 158 6.73 -9.86 -0.71
C GLN A 158 7.61 -9.23 0.37
N THR A 159 8.92 -9.14 0.15
CA THR A 159 9.86 -8.47 1.07
C THR A 159 9.55 -6.98 1.25
N GLU A 160 9.26 -6.25 0.17
CA GLU A 160 8.89 -4.83 0.27
C GLU A 160 7.51 -4.62 0.90
N MET A 161 6.55 -5.52 0.65
CA MET A 161 5.24 -5.47 1.31
C MET A 161 5.36 -5.64 2.83
N ARG A 162 6.19 -6.59 3.28
CA ARG A 162 6.48 -6.78 4.72
C ARG A 162 7.18 -5.54 5.29
N ARG A 163 8.21 -5.04 4.61
CA ARG A 163 8.91 -3.80 5.02
C ARG A 163 7.96 -2.62 5.11
N TYR A 164 7.04 -2.46 4.15
CA TYR A 164 6.03 -1.42 4.15
C TYR A 164 5.16 -1.51 5.40
N LEU A 165 4.58 -2.68 5.67
CA LEU A 165 3.71 -2.87 6.84
C LEU A 165 4.46 -2.64 8.16
N PHE A 166 5.68 -3.17 8.32
CA PHE A 166 6.48 -2.91 9.53
C PHE A 166 6.81 -1.43 9.72
N ASN A 167 7.09 -0.70 8.64
CA ASN A 167 7.32 0.74 8.73
C ASN A 167 6.05 1.53 9.09
N GLN A 168 4.86 1.01 8.75
CA GLN A 168 3.60 1.68 9.05
C GLN A 168 2.98 1.31 10.41
N GLN A 169 3.58 0.37 11.14
CA GLN A 169 3.12 0.02 12.48
C GLN A 169 3.23 1.23 13.42
N ASN A 170 2.19 1.48 14.20
CA ASN A 170 2.18 2.52 15.22
C ASN A 170 2.93 2.08 16.47
N LYS A 171 3.31 3.06 17.32
CA LYS A 171 4.07 2.81 18.55
C LYS A 171 3.35 1.88 19.54
N ASP A 172 2.03 1.80 19.45
CA ASP A 172 1.21 0.92 20.28
C ASP A 172 1.16 -0.52 19.77
N GLY A 173 1.81 -0.82 18.63
CA GLY A 173 1.82 -2.15 18.01
C GLY A 173 0.70 -2.39 16.99
N GLY A 174 -0.20 -1.42 16.78
CA GLY A 174 -1.30 -1.56 15.83
C GLY A 174 -1.09 -0.88 14.48
N TRP A 175 -2.09 -0.96 13.61
CA TRP A 175 -2.19 -0.23 12.34
C TRP A 175 -3.52 0.49 12.22
N GLY A 176 -3.50 1.66 11.60
CA GLY A 176 -4.70 2.45 11.34
C GLY A 176 -5.43 2.08 10.06
N LEU A 177 -6.49 2.83 9.77
CA LEU A 177 -7.21 2.73 8.49
C LEU A 177 -6.36 3.27 7.32
N HIS A 178 -5.48 4.21 7.61
CA HIS A 178 -4.50 4.81 6.71
C HIS A 178 -3.18 5.07 7.46
N ILE A 179 -2.10 5.39 6.74
CA ILE A 179 -0.74 5.54 7.29
C ILE A 179 -0.59 6.57 8.43
N GLU A 180 -1.45 7.60 8.46
CA GLU A 180 -1.46 8.63 9.51
C GLU A 180 -2.50 8.36 10.61
N GLY A 181 -3.31 7.31 10.46
CA GLY A 181 -4.42 7.01 11.36
C GLY A 181 -3.97 6.33 12.66
N PRO A 182 -4.71 6.52 13.76
CA PRO A 182 -4.50 5.75 14.97
C PRO A 182 -4.84 4.27 14.71
N SER A 183 -4.30 3.39 15.56
CA SER A 183 -4.52 1.95 15.43
C SER A 183 -5.99 1.58 15.58
N THR A 184 -6.48 0.72 14.70
CA THR A 184 -7.87 0.24 14.66
C THR A 184 -7.91 -1.28 14.63
N MET A 185 -9.02 -1.90 15.05
CA MET A 185 -9.18 -3.36 14.92
C MET A 185 -9.09 -3.79 13.46
N PHE A 186 -9.64 -3.01 12.53
CA PHE A 186 -9.57 -3.30 11.11
C PHE A 186 -8.13 -3.28 10.59
N GLY A 187 -7.43 -2.15 10.74
CA GLY A 187 -6.06 -2.00 10.28
C GLY A 187 -5.13 -3.03 10.93
N THR A 188 -5.17 -3.19 12.25
CA THR A 188 -4.27 -4.08 12.97
C THR A 188 -4.48 -5.55 12.62
N ALA A 189 -5.73 -6.03 12.63
CA ALA A 189 -6.02 -7.43 12.32
C ALA A 189 -5.68 -7.77 10.86
N MET A 190 -6.03 -6.88 9.92
CA MET A 190 -5.73 -7.09 8.49
C MET A 190 -4.23 -7.06 8.21
N SER A 191 -3.48 -6.11 8.77
CA SER A 191 -2.01 -6.06 8.65
C SER A 191 -1.34 -7.28 9.28
N TYR A 192 -1.79 -7.71 10.47
CA TYR A 192 -1.27 -8.90 11.13
C TYR A 192 -1.46 -10.15 10.27
N VAL A 193 -2.69 -10.38 9.78
CA VAL A 193 -3.00 -11.51 8.89
C VAL A 193 -2.16 -11.44 7.63
N THR A 194 -2.02 -10.26 7.02
CA THR A 194 -1.21 -10.07 5.82
C THR A 194 0.25 -10.47 6.05
N LEU A 195 0.85 -10.04 7.16
CA LEU A 195 2.22 -10.41 7.51
C LEU A 195 2.35 -11.94 7.72
N ARG A 196 1.37 -12.59 8.37
CA ARG A 196 1.34 -14.06 8.49
C ARG A 196 1.28 -14.77 7.14
N LEU A 197 0.46 -14.27 6.21
CA LEU A 197 0.35 -14.84 4.86
C LEU A 197 1.60 -14.61 4.00
N LEU A 198 2.36 -13.55 4.28
CA LEU A 198 3.65 -13.26 3.65
C LEU A 198 4.83 -13.98 4.31
N GLY A 199 4.58 -14.88 5.26
CA GLY A 199 5.58 -15.77 5.86
C GLY A 199 6.20 -15.28 7.18
N GLU A 200 5.67 -14.23 7.81
CA GLU A 200 6.14 -13.83 9.15
C GLU A 200 5.57 -14.74 10.23
N ASP A 201 6.41 -15.10 11.20
CA ASP A 201 6.01 -15.86 12.39
C ASP A 201 5.38 -14.95 13.45
N THR A 202 4.85 -15.56 14.51
CA THR A 202 4.20 -14.82 15.61
C THR A 202 5.13 -13.86 16.35
N ASP A 203 6.44 -14.13 16.31
CA ASP A 203 7.46 -13.43 17.09
C ASP A 203 8.41 -12.61 16.21
N SER A 204 8.13 -12.53 14.90
CA SER A 204 8.95 -11.81 13.93
C SER A 204 8.81 -10.28 13.99
N GLY A 205 9.66 -9.59 13.23
CA GLY A 205 9.68 -8.12 13.11
C GLY A 205 10.14 -7.42 14.38
N ASP A 206 11.13 -7.97 15.08
CA ASP A 206 11.67 -7.43 16.34
C ASP A 206 10.58 -7.18 17.40
N GLY A 207 9.64 -8.12 17.52
CA GLY A 207 8.50 -8.04 18.44
C GLY A 207 7.27 -7.32 17.87
N ALA A 208 7.32 -6.79 16.65
CA ALA A 208 6.18 -6.17 15.98
C ALA A 208 4.96 -7.09 15.92
N MET A 209 5.15 -8.36 15.55
CA MET A 209 4.06 -9.33 15.43
C MET A 209 3.44 -9.69 16.78
N GLN A 210 4.25 -9.81 17.82
CA GLN A 210 3.80 -10.05 19.18
C GLN A 210 2.98 -8.86 19.70
N ASN A 211 3.49 -7.64 19.51
CA ASN A 211 2.80 -6.40 19.90
C ASN A 211 1.45 -6.26 19.21
N ALA A 212 1.39 -6.54 17.92
CA ALA A 212 0.15 -6.56 17.14
C ALA A 212 -0.88 -7.56 17.70
N ARG A 213 -0.44 -8.78 17.98
CA ARG A 213 -1.30 -9.83 18.55
C ARG A 213 -1.82 -9.42 19.93
N MET A 214 -0.97 -8.91 20.81
CA MET A 214 -1.38 -8.39 22.11
C MET A 214 -2.36 -7.21 21.97
N TRP A 215 -2.10 -6.30 21.04
CA TRP A 215 -2.98 -5.17 20.76
C TRP A 215 -4.40 -5.61 20.38
N ILE A 216 -4.50 -6.64 19.53
CA ILE A 216 -5.77 -7.26 19.09
C ILE A 216 -6.48 -7.93 20.28
N LEU A 217 -5.78 -8.80 21.01
CA LEU A 217 -6.36 -9.58 22.10
C LEU A 217 -6.87 -8.67 23.23
N ASN A 218 -6.11 -7.63 23.60
CA ASN A 218 -6.48 -6.69 24.64
C ASN A 218 -7.69 -5.80 24.29
N ARG A 219 -8.16 -5.84 23.04
CA ARG A 219 -9.32 -5.07 22.54
C ARG A 219 -10.49 -5.95 22.12
N GLY A 220 -10.59 -7.15 22.70
CA GLY A 220 -11.70 -8.08 22.46
C GLY A 220 -11.53 -8.97 21.23
N GLY A 221 -10.36 -8.94 20.59
CA GLY A 221 -10.05 -9.79 19.45
C GLY A 221 -10.71 -9.36 18.14
N ALA A 222 -10.47 -10.13 17.09
CA ALA A 222 -10.92 -9.82 15.72
C ALA A 222 -12.44 -9.95 15.51
N THR A 223 -13.21 -10.37 16.50
CA THR A 223 -14.68 -10.49 16.41
C THR A 223 -15.37 -9.14 16.27
N SER A 224 -14.75 -8.08 16.81
CA SER A 224 -15.20 -6.68 16.76
C SER A 224 -14.79 -5.94 15.48
N ILE A 225 -14.13 -6.62 14.53
CA ILE A 225 -13.69 -6.01 13.27
C ILE A 225 -14.90 -5.50 12.45
N PRO A 226 -14.79 -4.36 11.75
CA PRO A 226 -15.82 -3.86 10.85
C PRO A 226 -16.22 -4.87 9.76
N SER A 227 -17.40 -4.68 9.16
CA SER A 227 -17.99 -5.59 8.16
C SER A 227 -17.02 -5.98 7.04
N TRP A 228 -16.22 -5.03 6.55
CA TRP A 228 -15.27 -5.32 5.48
C TRP A 228 -14.12 -6.23 5.92
N GLY A 229 -13.66 -6.10 7.17
CA GLY A 229 -12.70 -7.04 7.75
C GLY A 229 -13.31 -8.41 7.94
N LYS A 230 -14.57 -8.49 8.39
CA LYS A 230 -15.28 -9.78 8.52
C LYS A 230 -15.37 -10.51 7.19
N LEU A 231 -15.68 -9.78 6.11
CA LEU A 231 -15.69 -10.33 4.76
C LEU A 231 -14.35 -10.99 4.43
N TRP A 232 -13.25 -10.24 4.49
CA TRP A 232 -11.94 -10.77 4.09
C TRP A 232 -11.45 -11.92 4.98
N LEU A 233 -11.72 -11.85 6.28
CA LEU A 233 -11.42 -12.96 7.18
C LEU A 233 -12.30 -14.19 6.90
N ALA A 234 -13.54 -14.00 6.45
CA ALA A 234 -14.44 -15.11 6.08
C ALA A 234 -14.05 -15.74 4.74
N VAL A 235 -13.62 -14.92 3.77
CA VAL A 235 -13.00 -15.36 2.50
C VAL A 235 -11.76 -16.20 2.79
N LEU A 236 -10.89 -15.73 3.70
CA LEU A 236 -9.71 -16.48 4.15
C LEU A 236 -10.08 -17.78 4.90
N GLY A 237 -11.24 -17.80 5.55
CA GLY A 237 -11.74 -18.95 6.31
C GLY A 237 -11.40 -18.96 7.79
N VAL A 238 -11.01 -17.81 8.34
CA VAL A 238 -10.73 -17.61 9.77
C VAL A 238 -11.83 -16.81 10.49
N TYR A 239 -12.94 -16.54 9.80
CA TYR A 239 -14.16 -15.95 10.36
C TYR A 239 -15.38 -16.65 9.78
N GLU A 240 -16.41 -16.88 10.59
CA GLU A 240 -17.63 -17.52 10.12
C GLU A 240 -18.47 -16.56 9.29
N TRP A 241 -18.91 -17.04 8.12
CA TRP A 241 -19.79 -16.30 7.22
C TRP A 241 -21.12 -15.85 7.86
N SER A 242 -21.61 -16.59 8.87
CA SER A 242 -22.79 -16.30 9.68
C SER A 242 -22.62 -15.03 10.55
N GLY A 243 -21.38 -14.67 10.91
CA GLY A 243 -21.09 -13.51 11.76
C GLY A 243 -21.12 -12.15 11.02
N MET A 244 -21.42 -12.16 9.72
CA MET A 244 -21.49 -10.99 8.85
C MET A 244 -22.95 -10.66 8.50
N LYS A 245 -23.30 -9.37 8.48
CA LYS A 245 -24.60 -8.93 7.96
C LYS A 245 -24.70 -9.26 6.47
N ALA A 246 -25.80 -9.90 6.07
CA ALA A 246 -26.03 -10.20 4.67
C ALA A 246 -26.40 -8.93 3.88
N ILE A 247 -25.73 -8.71 2.75
CA ILE A 247 -26.19 -7.83 1.68
C ILE A 247 -26.77 -8.78 0.62
N PRO A 248 -28.09 -8.80 0.40
CA PRO A 248 -28.72 -9.75 -0.52
C PRO A 248 -28.35 -9.44 -1.98
N PRO A 249 -27.72 -10.37 -2.72
CA PRO A 249 -27.43 -10.19 -4.15
C PRO A 249 -28.71 -10.02 -4.98
N GLU A 250 -29.85 -10.50 -4.49
CA GLU A 250 -31.17 -10.33 -5.11
C GLU A 250 -31.58 -8.85 -5.25
N MET A 251 -30.90 -7.91 -4.59
CA MET A 251 -31.12 -6.47 -4.82
C MET A 251 -30.86 -6.04 -6.27
N TRP A 252 -30.01 -6.77 -7.02
CA TRP A 252 -29.81 -6.54 -8.46
C TRP A 252 -31.00 -6.97 -9.32
N LEU A 253 -31.94 -7.75 -8.77
CA LEU A 253 -33.17 -8.16 -9.46
C LEU A 253 -34.31 -7.16 -9.27
N LEU A 254 -34.11 -6.14 -8.43
CA LEU A 254 -35.11 -5.09 -8.24
C LEU A 254 -35.21 -4.23 -9.50
N PRO A 255 -36.40 -3.68 -9.81
CA PRO A 255 -36.53 -2.70 -10.89
C PRO A 255 -35.63 -1.48 -10.65
N ASP A 256 -35.02 -0.95 -11.72
CA ASP A 256 -34.07 0.17 -11.66
C ASP A 256 -34.62 1.43 -10.96
N PHE A 257 -35.95 1.62 -10.97
CA PHE A 257 -36.61 2.77 -10.34
C PHE A 257 -36.67 2.71 -8.80
N VAL A 258 -36.31 1.57 -8.19
CA VAL A 258 -36.33 1.41 -6.74
C VAL A 258 -35.16 2.22 -6.12
N PRO A 259 -35.39 3.09 -5.10
CA PRO A 259 -34.36 4.00 -4.58
C PRO A 259 -33.08 3.36 -4.00
N PHE A 260 -33.12 2.06 -3.71
CA PHE A 260 -31.99 1.27 -3.20
C PHE A 260 -31.53 0.19 -4.20
N HIS A 261 -31.97 0.26 -5.46
CA HIS A 261 -31.39 -0.55 -6.52
C HIS A 261 -29.88 -0.24 -6.62
N PRO A 262 -28.99 -1.25 -6.71
CA PRO A 262 -27.55 -1.02 -6.73
C PRO A 262 -27.10 0.00 -7.79
N GLY A 263 -27.74 0.00 -8.96
CA GLY A 263 -27.45 0.95 -10.05
C GLY A 263 -27.68 2.43 -9.70
N MET A 264 -28.42 2.73 -8.62
CA MET A 264 -28.68 4.09 -8.13
C MET A 264 -27.70 4.52 -7.03
N LEU A 265 -26.90 3.59 -6.50
CA LEU A 265 -25.90 3.87 -5.48
C LEU A 265 -24.63 4.44 -6.11
N ALA A 266 -23.87 5.23 -5.34
CA ALA A 266 -22.57 5.71 -5.79
C ALA A 266 -21.68 4.54 -6.20
N TYR A 267 -20.96 4.67 -7.31
CA TYR A 267 -20.13 3.60 -7.87
C TYR A 267 -19.19 2.92 -6.84
N ASN A 268 -18.62 3.70 -5.91
CA ASN A 268 -17.76 3.17 -4.85
C ASN A 268 -18.48 2.21 -3.87
N VAL A 269 -19.81 2.30 -3.77
CA VAL A 269 -20.66 1.43 -2.94
C VAL A 269 -20.96 0.12 -3.66
N LEU A 270 -20.80 0.05 -4.99
CA LEU A 270 -21.01 -1.19 -5.74
C LEU A 270 -20.00 -2.29 -5.36
N ILE A 271 -18.83 -1.93 -4.79
CA ILE A 271 -17.84 -2.89 -4.31
C ILE A 271 -18.44 -3.90 -3.32
N PHE A 272 -19.40 -3.46 -2.49
CA PHE A 272 -20.08 -4.31 -1.50
C PHE A 272 -20.94 -5.42 -2.12
N PHE A 273 -21.28 -5.29 -3.41
CA PHE A 273 -22.12 -6.23 -4.12
C PHE A 273 -21.31 -7.29 -4.90
N TYR A 274 -20.11 -6.94 -5.39
CA TYR A 274 -19.21 -7.90 -6.06
C TYR A 274 -18.66 -8.96 -5.09
N ASP A 275 -18.52 -8.61 -3.82
CA ASP A 275 -17.99 -9.47 -2.76
C ASP A 275 -18.86 -10.72 -2.45
N LYS A 276 -20.08 -10.83 -3.01
CA LYS A 276 -21.06 -11.89 -2.69
C LYS A 276 -21.16 -13.05 -3.69
N GLU A 277 -20.68 -12.90 -4.93
CA GLU A 277 -20.40 -14.05 -5.82
C GLU A 277 -19.49 -15.08 -5.11
N ILE A 278 -18.53 -14.54 -4.36
CA ILE A 278 -17.56 -15.30 -3.54
C ILE A 278 -18.27 -16.04 -2.40
N TYR A 279 -19.25 -15.41 -1.72
CA TYR A 279 -20.03 -16.05 -0.64
C TYR A 279 -20.78 -17.29 -1.13
N ILE A 280 -21.50 -17.17 -2.26
CA ILE A 280 -22.31 -18.25 -2.82
C ILE A 280 -21.41 -19.43 -3.22
N HIS A 281 -20.27 -19.17 -3.85
CA HIS A 281 -19.33 -20.22 -4.27
C HIS A 281 -18.52 -20.85 -3.12
N THR A 282 -18.16 -20.08 -2.08
CA THR A 282 -17.35 -20.61 -0.97
C THR A 282 -18.17 -21.39 0.06
N HIS A 283 -19.46 -21.09 0.26
CA HIS A 283 -20.34 -21.95 1.07
C HIS A 283 -20.48 -23.35 0.48
N ILE A 284 -20.37 -23.47 -0.85
CA ILE A 284 -20.45 -24.75 -1.57
C ILE A 284 -19.13 -25.53 -1.50
N LYS A 285 -17.95 -24.86 -1.53
CA LYS A 285 -16.64 -25.54 -1.53
C LYS A 285 -16.03 -25.86 -0.16
N LYS A 286 -16.47 -25.22 0.94
CA LYS A 286 -15.83 -25.39 2.28
C LYS A 286 -16.12 -26.72 3.00
N LYS A 287 -16.97 -27.60 2.48
CA LYS A 287 -17.20 -28.92 3.10
C LYS A 287 -15.97 -29.84 3.08
N GLU A 288 -14.88 -29.51 2.37
CA GLU A 288 -13.79 -30.47 2.13
C GLU A 288 -12.40 -30.11 2.71
N LYS A 289 -12.12 -28.90 3.23
CA LYS A 289 -10.71 -28.51 3.47
C LYS A 289 -10.28 -27.78 4.75
N ILE A 290 -11.12 -27.61 5.77
CA ILE A 290 -10.71 -26.83 6.97
C ILE A 290 -10.85 -27.66 8.25
N VAL A 291 -9.92 -28.60 8.46
CA VAL A 291 -9.65 -29.24 9.76
C VAL A 291 -8.13 -29.41 9.93
N GLN A 292 -7.32 -28.35 9.90
CA GLN A 292 -5.88 -28.41 10.29
C GLN A 292 -5.30 -27.10 10.87
N TRP A 293 -6.11 -26.28 11.52
CA TRP A 293 -5.63 -25.08 12.26
C TRP A 293 -5.99 -25.12 13.75
N GLY A 294 -5.89 -26.32 14.33
CA GLY A 294 -5.87 -26.57 15.78
C GLY A 294 -5.02 -27.81 16.04
N ASP A 295 -4.15 -27.74 17.06
CA ASP A 295 -3.23 -28.78 17.53
C ASP A 295 -1.99 -29.12 16.67
N LYS A 296 -0.91 -28.37 16.90
CA LYS A 296 0.47 -28.88 16.81
C LYS A 296 1.27 -28.65 18.10
N SER A 297 0.61 -28.68 19.26
CA SER A 297 1.27 -28.54 20.56
C SER A 297 1.17 -29.76 21.50
N ASN A 298 0.64 -30.90 21.04
CA ASN A 298 0.44 -32.09 21.89
C ASN A 298 0.93 -33.43 21.28
N GLN A 299 2.03 -33.42 20.53
CA GLN A 299 2.74 -34.64 20.16
C GLN A 299 4.24 -34.50 20.42
N GLN A 300 4.60 -34.40 21.71
CA GLN A 300 5.97 -34.65 22.17
C GLN A 300 5.97 -34.98 23.68
N THR A 301 5.24 -36.03 24.08
CA THR A 301 5.45 -36.75 25.36
C THR A 301 4.80 -38.13 25.28
N ALA A 302 5.53 -39.08 24.70
CA ALA A 302 5.40 -40.51 24.95
C ALA A 302 6.71 -41.16 24.52
N GLY A 303 7.67 -41.15 25.44
CA GLY A 303 8.75 -42.13 25.49
C GLY A 303 8.35 -43.26 26.43
#